data_AF-A0A9N8HZT7-F1
#
_entry.id   AF-A0A9N8HZT7-F1
#
_cell.length_a   1.000
_cell.length_b   1.000
_cell.length_c   1.000
_cell.angle_alpha   90.00
_cell.angle_beta   90.00
_cell.angle_gamma   90.00
#
_symmetry.space_group_name_H-M   'P 1'
#
loop_
_entity.id
_entity.type
_entity.pdbx_description
1 polymer ?
#
loop_
_entity_poly.entity_id
_entity_poly.type
_entity_poly.pdbx_seq_one_letter_code
_entity_poly.pdbx_strand_id
1 'polypeptide(L)'
;MGHYAFLGAVNKQLRRLYQEYCATVENQPKKVTKYFVELPITGTDTCFSATFHDESCAQYYYQHLAMDAGHQIPLKMVCVQIARLGNPSVLQWAHQQGFPWSEKVCETAAKHGHLEILKFAHENGCPWNARTCSAAAASGHFDILKWARENNCPWSNLTCAKAARGGHFELLKWARENGCTWDDGTCSEAAEGGHLDILKWARAKGPALGMRNGHFEIVKWAHENGCPWDEATCYYAAEGGHLEILMWAHENGCPWNELTCSRAAKRGKLEVVKWARENGCPWDEDTCSSAADGGHMETLMWAHDNGCPWNEDTCARAAESGHLGILKWARANRCPWDGRTFDEAAANGHFGILRWAHENGCPWGARSRLCSDAAFHGYLGFLKWARKNGCPWDSRTCREAASGGHLKILQWSHENGCSWNEETCAEVAAKGWLDVLMWVRANGCPWDSRTIQRARNAGHEDVLEWALADGCPPNQANFL
;
A
#
# COMPACT_ATOMS: atom_id res chain seq x y z
N MET A 1 -23.84 -1.80 -7.97
CA MET A 1 -24.36 -2.63 -9.09
C MET A 1 -24.00 -2.07 -10.46
N GLY A 2 -23.95 -0.74 -10.67
CA GLY A 2 -23.50 -0.14 -11.93
C GLY A 2 -22.03 -0.42 -12.30
N HIS A 3 -21.11 -0.36 -11.33
CA HIS A 3 -19.67 -0.59 -11.59
C HIS A 3 -19.35 -2.00 -12.09
N TYR A 4 -20.05 -3.03 -11.58
CA TYR A 4 -19.90 -4.42 -12.04
C TYR A 4 -20.58 -4.70 -13.39
N ALA A 5 -21.70 -4.04 -13.66
CA ALA A 5 -22.37 -4.12 -14.96
C ALA A 5 -21.57 -3.39 -16.06
N PHE A 6 -20.96 -2.25 -15.72
CA PHE A 6 -20.11 -1.44 -16.59
C PHE A 6 -18.75 -2.13 -16.84
N LEU A 7 -18.10 -2.65 -15.78
CA LEU A 7 -16.92 -3.52 -15.92
C LEU A 7 -17.24 -4.79 -16.73
N GLY A 8 -18.47 -5.32 -16.60
CA GLY A 8 -18.97 -6.44 -17.41
C GLY A 8 -19.15 -6.08 -18.89
N ALA A 9 -19.67 -4.88 -19.19
CA ALA A 9 -19.83 -4.40 -20.56
C ALA A 9 -18.48 -4.09 -21.23
N VAL A 10 -17.57 -3.42 -20.52
CA VAL A 10 -16.20 -3.14 -20.97
C VAL A 10 -15.42 -4.45 -21.20
N ASN A 11 -15.52 -5.43 -20.28
CA ASN A 11 -14.93 -6.75 -20.48
C ASN A 11 -15.51 -7.49 -21.69
N LYS A 12 -16.81 -7.34 -21.95
CA LYS A 12 -17.46 -7.97 -23.10
C LYS A 12 -17.04 -7.30 -24.42
N GLN A 13 -16.85 -5.99 -24.41
CA GLN A 13 -16.31 -5.21 -25.53
C GLN A 13 -14.86 -5.61 -25.83
N LEU A 14 -13.98 -5.62 -24.82
CA LEU A 14 -12.58 -6.04 -24.95
C LEU A 14 -12.42 -7.49 -25.41
N ARG A 15 -13.24 -8.42 -24.90
CA ARG A 15 -13.26 -9.81 -25.37
C ARG A 15 -13.70 -9.94 -26.83
N ARG A 16 -14.71 -9.16 -27.24
CA ARG A 16 -15.20 -9.16 -28.62
C ARG A 16 -14.16 -8.58 -29.58
N LEU A 17 -13.49 -7.49 -29.20
CA LEU A 17 -12.46 -6.85 -30.01
C LEU A 17 -11.18 -7.70 -30.08
N TYR A 18 -10.82 -8.43 -29.01
CA TYR A 18 -9.76 -9.45 -29.08
C TYR A 18 -10.13 -10.62 -30.02
N GLN A 19 -11.38 -11.07 -30.00
CA GLN A 19 -11.87 -12.09 -30.94
C GLN A 19 -11.83 -11.59 -32.40
N GLU A 20 -12.15 -10.31 -32.64
CA GLU A 20 -12.05 -9.68 -33.95
C GLU A 20 -10.59 -9.48 -34.38
N TYR A 21 -9.71 -9.05 -33.47
CA TYR A 21 -8.26 -8.95 -33.72
C TYR A 21 -7.63 -10.32 -34.03
N CYS A 22 -7.92 -11.36 -33.24
CA CYS A 22 -7.49 -12.73 -33.52
C CYS A 22 -8.03 -13.29 -34.85
N ALA A 23 -9.16 -12.77 -35.35
CA ALA A 23 -9.70 -13.15 -36.65
C ALA A 23 -8.99 -12.46 -37.83
N THR A 24 -8.30 -11.33 -37.59
CA THR A 24 -7.59 -10.56 -38.63
C THR A 24 -6.10 -10.88 -38.78
N VAL A 25 -5.48 -11.53 -37.80
CA VAL A 25 -4.05 -11.90 -37.85
C VAL A 25 -3.90 -13.33 -38.37
N GLU A 26 -3.63 -13.46 -39.66
CA GLU A 26 -3.69 -14.73 -40.41
C GLU A 26 -2.58 -15.75 -40.08
N ASN A 27 -1.69 -15.54 -39.09
CA ASN A 27 -0.58 -16.50 -38.91
C ASN A 27 0.17 -16.62 -37.57
N GLN A 28 -0.39 -16.40 -36.36
CA GLN A 28 0.22 -16.95 -35.11
C GLN A 28 -0.77 -17.32 -33.97
N PRO A 29 -1.57 -18.40 -34.08
CA PRO A 29 -2.59 -18.73 -33.08
C PRO A 29 -2.09 -19.48 -31.82
N LYS A 30 -0.81 -19.88 -31.73
CA LYS A 30 -0.39 -20.94 -30.78
C LYS A 30 0.39 -20.51 -29.53
N LYS A 31 0.81 -19.24 -29.40
CA LYS A 31 1.55 -18.78 -28.21
C LYS A 31 0.74 -17.94 -27.22
N VAL A 32 -0.30 -17.24 -27.68
CA VAL A 32 -1.10 -16.30 -26.84
C VAL A 32 -2.21 -17.02 -26.07
N THR A 33 -2.65 -18.19 -26.54
CA THR A 33 -3.80 -18.95 -26.01
C THR A 33 -3.61 -19.49 -24.58
N LYS A 34 -2.38 -19.60 -24.07
CA LYS A 34 -2.13 -20.17 -22.74
C LYS A 34 -2.34 -19.18 -21.59
N TYR A 35 -2.26 -17.87 -21.83
CA TYR A 35 -2.20 -16.88 -20.73
C TYR A 35 -3.54 -16.26 -20.31
N PHE A 36 -4.60 -16.41 -21.12
CA PHE A 36 -5.88 -15.73 -20.88
C PHE A 36 -7.04 -16.62 -20.45
N VAL A 37 -6.89 -17.95 -20.53
CA VAL A 37 -8.03 -18.86 -20.33
C VAL A 37 -8.31 -19.13 -18.84
N GLU A 38 -7.38 -18.81 -17.93
CA GLU A 38 -7.51 -19.24 -16.51
C GLU A 38 -7.55 -18.12 -15.45
N LEU A 39 -7.48 -16.82 -15.79
CA LEU A 39 -7.47 -15.78 -14.77
C LEU A 39 -8.85 -15.09 -14.61
N PRO A 40 -9.47 -15.12 -13.40
CA PRO A 40 -10.65 -14.33 -13.12
C PRO A 40 -10.28 -12.84 -13.19
N ILE A 41 -10.83 -12.13 -14.18
CA ILE A 41 -10.58 -10.70 -14.41
C ILE A 41 -11.34 -9.90 -13.34
N THR A 42 -10.72 -9.71 -12.19
CA THR A 42 -11.18 -8.78 -11.15
C THR A 42 -10.16 -7.66 -10.99
N GLY A 43 -10.36 -6.55 -11.70
CA GLY A 43 -9.57 -5.32 -11.53
C GLY A 43 -8.90 -4.79 -12.80
N THR A 44 -8.66 -3.48 -12.83
CA THR A 44 -7.97 -2.72 -13.88
C THR A 44 -6.65 -3.38 -14.31
N ASP A 45 -5.90 -3.93 -13.36
CA ASP A 45 -4.56 -4.51 -13.58
C ASP A 45 -4.52 -5.70 -14.55
N THR A 46 -5.61 -6.48 -14.63
CA THR A 46 -5.67 -7.69 -15.47
C THR A 46 -5.94 -7.38 -16.94
N CYS A 47 -6.68 -6.30 -17.22
CA CYS A 47 -6.85 -5.80 -18.58
C CYS A 47 -5.57 -5.10 -19.09
N PHE A 48 -4.79 -4.50 -18.21
CA PHE A 48 -3.54 -3.84 -18.59
C PHE A 48 -2.39 -4.81 -18.84
N SER A 49 -2.26 -5.89 -18.04
CA SER A 49 -1.28 -6.94 -18.35
C SER A 49 -1.53 -7.53 -19.73
N ALA A 50 -2.79 -7.82 -20.00
CA ALA A 50 -3.31 -8.30 -21.27
C ALA A 50 -2.92 -7.44 -22.49
N THR A 51 -3.14 -6.13 -22.41
CA THR A 51 -2.92 -5.19 -23.51
C THR A 51 -1.45 -4.99 -23.88
N PHE A 52 -0.55 -4.95 -22.90
CA PHE A 52 0.86 -4.62 -23.12
C PHE A 52 1.78 -5.85 -23.22
N HIS A 53 1.21 -7.05 -23.35
CA HIS A 53 1.96 -8.27 -23.68
C HIS A 53 2.33 -8.38 -25.16
N ASP A 54 1.63 -7.66 -26.04
CA ASP A 54 1.77 -7.74 -27.50
C ASP A 54 1.70 -6.34 -28.13
N GLU A 55 2.59 -6.06 -29.08
CA GLU A 55 2.73 -4.74 -29.71
C GLU A 55 1.45 -4.33 -30.43
N SER A 56 0.85 -5.25 -31.17
CA SER A 56 -0.35 -4.98 -31.93
C SER A 56 -1.59 -4.79 -31.04
N CYS A 57 -1.67 -5.50 -29.90
CA CYS A 57 -2.69 -5.24 -28.89
C CYS A 57 -2.53 -3.85 -28.23
N ALA A 58 -1.29 -3.44 -27.93
CA ALA A 58 -0.99 -2.12 -27.38
C ALA A 58 -1.32 -1.00 -28.39
N GLN A 59 -0.96 -1.20 -29.66
CA GLN A 59 -1.28 -0.30 -30.76
C GLN A 59 -2.79 -0.16 -30.98
N TYR A 60 -3.52 -1.28 -30.97
CA TYR A 60 -4.97 -1.29 -31.12
C TYR A 60 -5.65 -0.54 -29.98
N TYR A 61 -5.26 -0.82 -28.73
CA TYR A 61 -5.79 -0.13 -27.56
C TYR A 61 -5.54 1.38 -27.61
N TYR A 62 -4.35 1.81 -28.02
CA TYR A 62 -4.05 3.24 -28.13
C TYR A 62 -4.84 3.93 -29.24
N GLN A 63 -4.97 3.29 -30.41
CA GLN A 63 -5.69 3.86 -31.55
C GLN A 63 -7.21 3.92 -31.34
N HIS A 64 -7.80 3.07 -30.49
CA HIS A 64 -9.27 2.90 -30.42
C HIS A 64 -9.89 3.10 -29.03
N LEU A 65 -9.13 3.06 -27.93
CA LEU A 65 -9.70 3.07 -26.56
C LEU A 65 -9.16 4.19 -25.66
N ALA A 66 -7.96 4.71 -25.91
CA ALA A 66 -7.39 5.80 -25.12
C ALA A 66 -8.12 7.14 -25.28
N MET A 67 -8.96 7.30 -26.31
CA MET A 67 -9.75 8.52 -26.56
C MET A 67 -11.16 8.49 -25.94
N ASP A 68 -11.74 7.33 -25.63
CA ASP A 68 -13.18 7.22 -25.26
C ASP A 68 -13.47 6.72 -23.84
N ALA A 69 -12.50 6.17 -23.12
CA ALA A 69 -12.72 5.62 -21.78
C ALA A 69 -12.02 6.47 -20.71
N GLY A 70 -12.80 7.11 -19.82
CA GLY A 70 -12.35 7.92 -18.67
C GLY A 70 -11.52 7.21 -17.59
N HIS A 71 -10.73 6.19 -17.95
CA HIS A 71 -9.64 5.63 -17.16
C HIS A 71 -8.31 6.11 -17.75
N GLN A 72 -7.97 7.38 -17.56
CA GLN A 72 -6.66 7.90 -17.96
C GLN A 72 -5.59 7.33 -17.02
N ILE A 73 -4.90 6.27 -17.43
CA ILE A 73 -3.58 5.98 -16.86
C ILE A 73 -2.73 7.23 -17.12
N PRO A 74 -2.08 7.82 -16.09
CA PRO A 74 -1.13 8.90 -16.32
C PRO A 74 -0.08 8.41 -17.31
N LEU A 75 0.12 9.11 -18.44
CA LEU A 75 0.99 8.66 -19.55
C LEU A 75 2.37 8.13 -19.08
N LYS A 76 2.91 8.70 -18.00
CA LYS A 76 4.15 8.26 -17.33
C LYS A 76 4.16 6.85 -16.73
N MET A 77 2.99 6.21 -16.58
CA MET A 77 2.83 4.86 -16.03
C MET A 77 2.76 3.77 -17.11
N VAL A 78 2.55 4.15 -18.38
CA VAL A 78 2.49 3.19 -19.50
C VAL A 78 3.82 2.44 -19.62
N CYS A 79 4.94 3.17 -19.73
CA CYS A 79 6.28 2.56 -19.79
C CYS A 79 6.63 1.75 -18.53
N VAL A 80 6.13 2.15 -17.36
CA VAL A 80 6.34 1.42 -16.09
C VAL A 80 5.64 0.06 -16.13
N GLN A 81 4.41 0.02 -16.64
CA GLN A 81 3.66 -1.23 -16.77
C GLN A 81 4.30 -2.15 -17.82
N ILE A 82 4.75 -1.62 -18.95
CA ILE A 82 5.48 -2.40 -19.96
C ILE A 82 6.77 -2.97 -19.36
N ALA A 83 7.52 -2.16 -18.61
CA ALA A 83 8.72 -2.61 -17.91
C ALA A 83 8.44 -3.68 -16.85
N ARG A 84 7.23 -3.74 -16.28
CA ARG A 84 6.81 -4.82 -15.39
C ARG A 84 6.64 -6.15 -16.13
N LEU A 85 6.00 -6.09 -17.30
CA LEU A 85 5.69 -7.26 -18.12
C LEU A 85 6.91 -7.81 -18.86
N GLY A 86 7.91 -6.95 -19.13
CA GLY A 86 9.18 -7.37 -19.70
C GLY A 86 9.16 -7.57 -21.21
N ASN A 87 8.38 -6.79 -21.96
CA ASN A 87 8.32 -6.88 -23.42
C ASN A 87 9.10 -5.72 -24.09
N PRO A 88 10.31 -5.95 -24.65
CA PRO A 88 11.14 -4.91 -25.25
C PRO A 88 10.54 -4.27 -26.49
N SER A 89 9.84 -5.06 -27.34
CA SER A 89 9.20 -4.56 -28.55
C SER A 89 8.10 -3.56 -28.24
N VAL A 90 7.28 -3.85 -27.23
CA VAL A 90 6.22 -2.93 -26.78
C VAL A 90 6.82 -1.66 -26.18
N LEU A 91 7.96 -1.76 -25.48
CA LEU A 91 8.63 -0.58 -24.93
C LEU A 91 9.25 0.30 -26.03
N GLN A 92 9.83 -0.32 -27.06
CA GLN A 92 10.34 0.37 -28.24
C GLN A 92 9.22 1.12 -28.95
N TRP A 93 8.09 0.44 -29.18
CA TRP A 93 6.89 1.07 -29.72
C TRP A 93 6.44 2.26 -28.86
N ALA A 94 6.34 2.09 -27.54
CA ALA A 94 5.93 3.16 -26.65
C ALA A 94 6.91 4.36 -26.69
N HIS A 95 8.21 4.11 -26.77
CA HIS A 95 9.19 5.17 -26.94
C HIS A 95 9.00 5.93 -28.26
N GLN A 96 8.76 5.22 -29.38
CA GLN A 96 8.49 5.84 -30.69
C GLN A 96 7.21 6.70 -30.69
N GLN A 97 6.19 6.31 -29.91
CA GLN A 97 4.96 7.11 -29.76
C GLN A 97 5.15 8.34 -28.85
N GLY A 98 6.33 8.53 -28.26
CA GLY A 98 6.63 9.68 -27.41
C GLY A 98 6.07 9.57 -25.99
N PHE A 99 5.80 8.35 -25.50
CA PHE A 99 5.39 8.18 -24.10
C PHE A 99 6.50 8.63 -23.15
N PRO A 100 6.18 9.43 -22.10
CA PRO A 100 7.19 10.03 -21.25
C PRO A 100 7.87 8.99 -20.35
N TRP A 101 9.20 9.11 -20.22
CA TRP A 101 9.97 8.32 -19.28
C TRP A 101 9.66 8.66 -17.82
N SER A 102 9.86 7.68 -16.95
CA SER A 102 9.75 7.80 -15.50
C SER A 102 10.90 7.03 -14.87
N GLU A 103 11.49 7.53 -13.80
CA GLU A 103 12.55 6.82 -13.05
C GLU A 103 12.11 5.41 -12.60
N LYS A 104 10.80 5.22 -12.40
CA LYS A 104 10.19 3.93 -12.04
C LYS A 104 10.30 2.86 -13.13
N VAL A 105 10.54 3.23 -14.38
CA VAL A 105 10.70 2.27 -15.49
C VAL A 105 11.95 1.42 -15.25
N CYS A 106 13.09 2.07 -15.01
CA CYS A 106 14.35 1.41 -14.70
C CYS A 106 14.26 0.62 -13.39
N GLU A 107 13.65 1.19 -12.34
CA GLU A 107 13.43 0.48 -11.06
C GLU A 107 12.60 -0.79 -11.26
N THR A 108 11.52 -0.72 -12.06
CA THR A 108 10.61 -1.85 -12.30
C THR A 108 11.26 -2.93 -13.15
N ALA A 109 11.97 -2.54 -14.20
CA ALA A 109 12.74 -3.46 -15.04
C ALA A 109 13.79 -4.20 -14.22
N ALA A 110 14.52 -3.47 -13.37
CA ALA A 110 15.52 -4.02 -12.47
C ALA A 110 14.92 -4.98 -11.44
N LYS A 111 13.73 -4.68 -10.91
CA LYS A 111 13.01 -5.54 -9.96
C LYS A 111 12.55 -6.87 -10.56
N HIS A 112 12.15 -6.88 -11.84
CA HIS A 112 11.56 -8.06 -12.47
C HIS A 112 12.54 -8.86 -13.34
N GLY A 113 13.82 -8.48 -13.38
CA GLY A 113 14.84 -9.25 -14.09
C GLY A 113 14.93 -8.93 -15.59
N HIS A 114 14.37 -7.80 -16.05
CA HIS A 114 14.30 -7.47 -17.47
C HIS A 114 15.51 -6.62 -17.91
N LEU A 115 16.68 -7.25 -18.05
CA LEU A 115 17.93 -6.56 -18.42
C LEU A 115 17.83 -5.81 -19.76
N GLU A 116 17.21 -6.40 -20.78
CA GLU A 116 17.09 -5.78 -22.10
C GLU A 116 16.18 -4.54 -22.09
N ILE A 117 15.14 -4.57 -21.26
CA ILE A 117 14.30 -3.39 -20.99
C ILE A 117 15.12 -2.29 -20.32
N LEU A 118 15.92 -2.65 -19.33
CA LEU A 118 16.72 -1.68 -18.58
C LEU A 118 17.78 -1.02 -19.47
N LYS A 119 18.47 -1.81 -20.30
CA LYS A 119 19.41 -1.31 -21.31
C LYS A 119 18.73 -0.33 -22.25
N PHE A 120 17.63 -0.76 -22.87
CA PHE A 120 16.89 0.06 -23.81
C PHE A 120 16.40 1.37 -23.17
N ALA A 121 15.83 1.32 -21.96
CA ALA A 121 15.37 2.50 -21.26
C ALA A 121 16.53 3.47 -20.97
N HIS A 122 17.66 2.97 -20.48
CA HIS A 122 18.82 3.81 -20.17
C HIS A 122 19.43 4.47 -21.42
N GLU A 123 19.64 3.70 -22.49
CA GLU A 123 20.20 4.19 -23.76
C GLU A 123 19.33 5.28 -24.40
N ASN A 124 18.02 5.25 -24.16
CA ASN A 124 17.05 6.24 -24.65
C ASN A 124 16.74 7.36 -23.64
N GLY A 125 17.62 7.57 -22.65
CA GLY A 125 17.57 8.70 -21.74
C GLY A 125 16.58 8.59 -20.59
N CYS A 126 16.11 7.38 -20.26
CA CYS A 126 15.28 7.18 -19.06
C CYS A 126 16.13 7.44 -17.81
N PRO A 127 15.68 8.31 -16.88
CA PRO A 127 16.40 8.57 -15.65
C PRO A 127 16.44 7.31 -14.77
N TRP A 128 17.51 7.19 -13.99
CA TRP A 128 17.65 6.17 -12.95
C TRP A 128 18.28 6.76 -11.69
N ASN A 129 18.11 6.08 -10.56
CA ASN A 129 18.64 6.50 -9.27
C ASN A 129 19.04 5.25 -8.44
N ALA A 130 19.46 5.45 -7.19
CA ALA A 130 19.93 4.35 -6.32
C ALA A 130 18.89 3.25 -6.04
N ARG A 131 17.59 3.53 -6.26
CA ARG A 131 16.52 2.54 -6.16
C ARG A 131 16.59 1.50 -7.26
N THR A 132 17.13 1.81 -8.44
CA THR A 132 17.32 0.82 -9.52
C THR A 132 18.26 -0.30 -9.06
N CYS A 133 19.43 0.06 -8.52
CA CYS A 133 20.37 -0.89 -7.93
C CYS A 133 19.74 -1.63 -6.73
N SER A 134 19.03 -0.92 -5.86
CA SER A 134 18.41 -1.52 -4.67
C SER A 134 17.28 -2.51 -5.05
N ALA A 135 16.55 -2.26 -6.14
CA ALA A 135 15.50 -3.15 -6.65
C ALA A 135 16.07 -4.43 -7.30
N ALA A 136 17.16 -4.30 -8.07
CA ALA A 136 17.91 -5.45 -8.59
C ALA A 136 18.47 -6.30 -7.45
N ALA A 137 19.05 -5.65 -6.44
CA ALA A 137 19.60 -6.29 -5.26
C ALA A 137 18.54 -7.02 -4.42
N ALA A 138 17.37 -6.41 -4.20
CA ALA A 138 16.26 -7.04 -3.49
C ALA A 138 15.79 -8.35 -4.15
N SER A 139 15.84 -8.40 -5.49
CA SER A 139 15.30 -9.49 -6.29
C SER A 139 16.38 -10.48 -6.75
N GLY A 140 17.64 -10.26 -6.38
CA GLY A 140 18.75 -11.17 -6.69
C GLY A 140 19.26 -11.11 -8.12
N HIS A 141 18.90 -10.08 -8.88
CA HIS A 141 19.28 -9.97 -10.29
C HIS A 141 20.72 -9.45 -10.43
N PHE A 142 21.68 -10.36 -10.23
CA PHE A 142 23.10 -10.03 -10.15
C PHE A 142 23.65 -9.41 -11.44
N ASP A 143 23.30 -9.97 -12.60
CA ASP A 143 23.73 -9.44 -13.90
C ASP A 143 23.22 -8.02 -14.14
N ILE A 144 22.00 -7.73 -13.69
CA ILE A 144 21.40 -6.40 -13.78
C ILE A 144 22.13 -5.42 -12.88
N LEU A 145 22.40 -5.80 -11.63
CA LEU A 145 23.11 -4.93 -10.70
C LEU A 145 24.53 -4.63 -11.20
N LYS A 146 25.23 -5.65 -11.71
CA LYS A 146 26.57 -5.52 -12.28
C LYS A 146 26.56 -4.58 -13.49
N TRP A 147 25.65 -4.81 -14.44
CA TRP A 147 25.52 -3.97 -15.62
C TRP A 147 25.14 -2.52 -15.26
N ALA A 148 24.20 -2.32 -14.32
CA ALA A 148 23.83 -0.99 -13.85
C ALA A 148 25.03 -0.26 -13.23
N ARG A 149 25.85 -0.98 -12.45
CA ARG A 149 27.06 -0.41 -11.83
C ARG A 149 28.13 -0.04 -12.85
N GLU A 150 28.37 -0.89 -13.85
CA GLU A 150 29.30 -0.63 -14.95
C GLU A 150 28.91 0.61 -15.77
N ASN A 151 27.61 0.94 -15.81
CA ASN A 151 27.08 2.14 -16.46
C ASN A 151 26.90 3.34 -15.51
N ASN A 152 27.59 3.34 -14.36
CA ASN A 152 27.56 4.43 -13.38
C ASN A 152 26.20 4.72 -12.73
N CYS A 153 25.30 3.73 -12.67
CA CYS A 153 24.09 3.86 -11.86
C CYS A 153 24.51 4.04 -10.38
N PRO A 154 23.99 5.05 -9.67
CA PRO A 154 24.28 5.22 -8.26
C PRO A 154 23.74 4.04 -7.45
N TRP A 155 24.38 3.75 -6.33
CA TRP A 155 23.89 2.81 -5.32
C TRP A 155 24.03 3.42 -3.92
N SER A 156 23.47 2.77 -2.92
CA SER A 156 23.53 3.23 -1.52
C SER A 156 23.59 2.05 -0.56
N ASN A 157 23.72 2.31 0.73
CA ASN A 157 23.54 1.33 1.82
C ASN A 157 22.28 0.47 1.65
N LEU A 158 21.19 1.03 1.10
CA LEU A 158 19.97 0.28 0.80
C LEU A 158 20.17 -0.89 -0.18
N THR A 159 21.16 -0.80 -1.08
CA THR A 159 21.48 -1.89 -2.01
C THR A 159 22.00 -3.11 -1.26
N CYS A 160 22.93 -2.93 -0.31
CA CYS A 160 23.38 -4.01 0.57
C CYS A 160 22.26 -4.51 1.48
N ALA A 161 21.51 -3.59 2.11
CA ALA A 161 20.44 -3.95 3.02
C ALA A 161 19.34 -4.80 2.34
N LYS A 162 18.93 -4.45 1.11
CA LYS A 162 17.95 -5.23 0.36
C LYS A 162 18.49 -6.54 -0.19
N ALA A 163 19.77 -6.60 -0.57
CA ALA A 163 20.43 -7.87 -0.90
C ALA A 163 20.44 -8.82 0.31
N ALA A 164 20.73 -8.28 1.50
CA ALA A 164 20.74 -9.02 2.74
C ALA A 164 19.35 -9.54 3.12
N ARG A 165 18.30 -8.72 2.99
CA ARG A 165 16.89 -9.12 3.16
C ARG A 165 16.47 -10.27 2.25
N GLY A 166 16.93 -10.25 1.00
CA GLY A 166 16.57 -11.23 -0.02
C GLY A 166 17.42 -12.50 0.00
N GLY A 167 18.46 -12.56 0.84
CA GLY A 167 19.32 -13.74 0.93
C GLY A 167 20.36 -13.85 -0.18
N HIS A 168 20.59 -12.77 -0.92
CA HIS A 168 21.43 -12.79 -2.13
C HIS A 168 22.91 -12.66 -1.79
N PHE A 169 23.46 -13.69 -1.16
CA PHE A 169 24.77 -13.63 -0.50
C PHE A 169 25.93 -13.27 -1.46
N GLU A 170 26.03 -13.93 -2.62
CA GLU A 170 27.10 -13.64 -3.59
C GLU A 170 26.99 -12.23 -4.18
N LEU A 171 25.75 -11.77 -4.43
CA LEU A 171 25.49 -10.40 -4.89
C LEU A 171 25.89 -9.38 -3.83
N LEU A 172 25.52 -9.61 -2.57
CA LEU A 172 25.89 -8.75 -1.44
C LEU A 172 27.41 -8.68 -1.26
N LYS A 173 28.09 -9.83 -1.33
CA LYS A 173 29.54 -9.92 -1.25
C LYS A 173 30.21 -9.10 -2.37
N TRP A 174 29.75 -9.28 -3.61
CA TRP A 174 30.25 -8.52 -4.74
C TRP A 174 30.00 -7.02 -4.58
N ALA A 175 28.80 -6.61 -4.16
CA ALA A 175 28.48 -5.20 -3.95
C ALA A 175 29.41 -4.58 -2.89
N ARG A 176 29.71 -5.32 -1.82
CA ARG A 176 30.61 -4.88 -0.76
C ARG A 176 32.06 -4.74 -1.25
N GLU A 177 32.56 -5.73 -1.99
CA GLU A 177 33.92 -5.72 -2.56
C GLU A 177 34.12 -4.58 -3.58
N ASN A 178 33.05 -4.12 -4.23
CA ASN A 178 33.08 -3.03 -5.21
C ASN A 178 32.78 -1.66 -4.59
N GLY A 179 32.76 -1.54 -3.26
CA GLY A 179 32.68 -0.27 -2.55
C GLY A 179 31.26 0.21 -2.20
N CYS A 180 30.25 -0.67 -2.27
CA CYS A 180 28.94 -0.35 -1.71
C CYS A 180 29.06 -0.28 -0.17
N THR A 181 28.50 0.77 0.42
CA THR A 181 28.44 0.92 1.87
C THR A 181 27.33 0.05 2.45
N TRP A 182 27.41 -0.23 3.74
CA TRP A 182 26.34 -0.82 4.52
C TRP A 182 26.24 -0.07 5.85
N ASP A 183 25.14 -0.26 6.54
CA ASP A 183 24.81 0.32 7.84
C ASP A 183 24.07 -0.72 8.70
N ASP A 184 23.59 -0.29 9.86
CA ASP A 184 22.89 -1.11 10.85
C ASP A 184 21.63 -1.78 10.25
N GLY A 185 21.05 -1.14 9.23
CA GLY A 185 19.96 -1.68 8.43
C GLY A 185 20.29 -3.00 7.73
N THR A 186 21.56 -3.32 7.47
CA THR A 186 21.95 -4.55 6.78
C THR A 186 21.80 -5.79 7.68
N CYS A 187 22.21 -5.70 8.95
CA CYS A 187 21.95 -6.77 9.93
C CYS A 187 20.45 -6.96 10.17
N SER A 188 19.74 -5.84 10.37
CA SER A 188 18.31 -5.82 10.59
C SER A 188 17.50 -6.43 9.45
N GLU A 189 17.85 -6.12 8.20
CA GLU A 189 17.19 -6.69 7.03
C GLU A 189 17.57 -8.16 6.81
N ALA A 190 18.82 -8.57 7.07
CA ALA A 190 19.20 -9.99 7.05
C ALA A 190 18.40 -10.81 8.08
N ALA A 191 18.18 -10.23 9.27
CA ALA A 191 17.39 -10.80 10.33
C ALA A 191 15.90 -10.90 9.95
N GLU A 192 15.33 -9.84 9.36
CA GLU A 192 13.95 -9.84 8.83
C GLU A 192 13.74 -10.91 7.74
N GLY A 193 14.74 -11.11 6.87
CA GLY A 193 14.71 -12.09 5.79
C GLY A 193 15.01 -13.53 6.21
N GLY A 194 15.50 -13.75 7.43
CA GLY A 194 15.82 -15.10 7.91
C GLY A 194 17.17 -15.63 7.45
N HIS A 195 18.13 -14.76 7.10
CA HIS A 195 19.41 -15.15 6.51
C HIS A 195 20.56 -15.14 7.53
N LEU A 196 20.60 -16.17 8.40
CA LEU A 196 21.61 -16.30 9.46
C LEU A 196 23.05 -16.30 8.92
N ASP A 197 23.31 -16.93 7.77
CA ASP A 197 24.65 -16.99 7.18
C ASP A 197 25.15 -15.62 6.74
N ILE A 198 24.26 -14.81 6.16
CA ILE A 198 24.55 -13.42 5.80
C ILE A 198 24.81 -12.60 7.06
N LEU A 199 23.99 -12.79 8.10
CA LEU A 199 24.16 -12.08 9.36
C LEU A 199 25.50 -12.42 10.04
N LYS A 200 25.84 -13.71 10.12
CA LYS A 200 27.14 -14.18 10.62
C LYS A 200 28.29 -13.62 9.80
N TRP A 201 28.17 -13.61 8.47
CA TRP A 201 29.20 -13.06 7.59
C TRP A 201 29.35 -11.54 7.75
N ALA A 202 28.26 -10.80 7.83
CA ALA A 202 28.26 -9.35 8.06
C ALA A 202 28.88 -8.96 9.40
N ARG A 203 28.69 -9.80 10.44
CA ARG A 203 29.34 -9.64 11.75
C ARG A 203 30.82 -10.03 11.74
N ALA A 204 31.20 -11.06 10.97
CA ALA A 204 32.59 -11.50 10.85
C ALA A 204 33.48 -10.56 10.00
N LYS A 205 32.90 -9.78 9.09
CA LYS A 205 33.61 -8.85 8.22
C LYS A 205 33.48 -7.40 8.73
N GLY A 206 34.47 -6.94 9.49
CA GLY A 206 34.69 -5.51 9.69
C GLY A 206 35.23 -4.80 8.43
N PRO A 207 35.32 -3.46 8.41
CA PRO A 207 35.60 -2.72 7.18
C PRO A 207 36.93 -3.14 6.55
N ALA A 208 36.86 -3.49 5.28
CA ALA A 208 38.01 -3.55 4.39
C ALA A 208 38.49 -2.10 4.11
N LEU A 209 39.19 -1.50 5.06
CA LEU A 209 40.12 -0.40 4.82
C LEU A 209 41.35 -0.64 5.67
N GLY A 210 42.40 -1.14 4.99
CA GLY A 210 43.73 -1.13 5.55
C GLY A 210 44.18 0.30 5.82
N MET A 211 44.30 0.66 7.10
CA MET A 211 45.44 1.43 7.56
C MET A 211 46.11 0.67 8.72
N ARG A 212 47.33 0.24 8.41
CA ARG A 212 48.40 -0.32 9.25
C ARG A 212 48.30 -0.01 10.75
N ASN A 213 48.28 -1.05 11.61
CA ASN A 213 49.24 -1.29 12.72
C ASN A 213 48.63 -2.11 13.88
N GLY A 214 49.41 -3.07 14.39
CA GLY A 214 49.52 -3.36 15.83
C GLY A 214 48.48 -4.30 16.47
N HIS A 215 48.85 -5.58 16.59
CA HIS A 215 48.09 -6.70 17.14
C HIS A 215 47.84 -6.67 18.66
N PHE A 216 47.03 -5.75 19.20
CA PHE A 216 46.52 -5.89 20.58
C PHE A 216 45.10 -5.39 20.85
N GLU A 217 44.42 -4.77 19.88
CA GLU A 217 43.05 -4.25 20.03
C GLU A 217 41.96 -5.13 19.42
N ILE A 218 42.29 -6.33 18.91
CA ILE A 218 41.38 -7.15 18.08
C ILE A 218 40.10 -7.60 18.82
N VAL A 219 40.16 -7.79 20.14
CA VAL A 219 39.00 -8.27 20.94
C VAL A 219 38.05 -7.12 21.32
N LYS A 220 38.57 -5.89 21.51
CA LYS A 220 37.73 -4.70 21.71
C LYS A 220 37.19 -4.18 20.38
N TRP A 221 37.98 -4.33 19.32
CA TRP A 221 37.67 -3.90 17.96
C TRP A 221 36.60 -4.76 17.25
N ALA A 222 36.54 -6.07 17.46
CA ALA A 222 35.46 -6.92 16.94
C ALA A 222 34.09 -6.61 17.58
N HIS A 223 34.09 -6.08 18.81
CA HIS A 223 32.90 -5.54 19.45
C HIS A 223 32.50 -4.19 18.84
N GLU A 224 33.46 -3.41 18.33
CA GLU A 224 33.27 -2.05 17.81
C GLU A 224 33.19 -1.93 16.27
N ASN A 225 33.52 -2.96 15.45
CA ASN A 225 33.69 -2.80 14.00
C ASN A 225 33.13 -3.93 13.09
N GLY A 226 32.17 -4.74 13.51
CA GLY A 226 31.29 -5.51 12.58
C GLY A 226 30.14 -4.63 12.04
N CYS A 227 29.30 -5.14 11.11
CA CYS A 227 28.06 -4.42 10.78
C CYS A 227 27.29 -4.14 12.09
N PRO A 228 26.99 -2.87 12.43
CA PRO A 228 26.44 -2.58 13.74
C PRO A 228 25.00 -3.10 13.80
N TRP A 229 24.53 -3.35 15.01
CA TRP A 229 23.16 -3.77 15.24
C TRP A 229 22.59 -3.01 16.42
N ASP A 230 21.29 -2.89 16.41
CA ASP A 230 20.46 -2.28 17.43
C ASP A 230 19.30 -3.24 17.75
N GLU A 231 18.36 -2.79 18.58
CA GLU A 231 17.16 -3.55 18.94
C GLU A 231 16.36 -3.98 17.71
N ALA A 232 16.53 -3.30 16.56
CA ALA A 232 15.88 -3.65 15.33
C ALA A 232 16.26 -5.01 14.79
N THR A 233 17.51 -5.43 14.96
CA THR A 233 17.92 -6.77 14.53
C THR A 233 17.11 -7.84 15.27
N CYS A 234 16.91 -7.69 16.57
CA CYS A 234 16.09 -8.61 17.36
C CYS A 234 14.60 -8.51 16.98
N TYR A 235 14.01 -7.32 16.93
CA TYR A 235 12.58 -7.23 16.65
C TYR A 235 12.21 -7.62 15.22
N TYR A 236 13.10 -7.44 14.23
CA TYR A 236 12.86 -7.89 12.87
C TYR A 236 13.02 -9.41 12.72
N ALA A 237 14.02 -10.01 13.39
CA ALA A 237 14.09 -11.47 13.50
C ALA A 237 12.81 -12.04 14.11
N ALA A 238 12.31 -11.37 15.17
CA ALA A 238 11.12 -11.78 15.88
C ALA A 238 9.85 -11.60 15.03
N GLU A 239 9.73 -10.51 14.27
CA GLU A 239 8.65 -10.26 13.31
C GLU A 239 8.59 -11.32 12.21
N GLY A 240 9.74 -11.69 11.62
CA GLY A 240 9.85 -12.74 10.62
C GLY A 240 9.54 -14.14 11.16
N GLY A 241 9.69 -14.34 12.49
CA GLY A 241 9.56 -15.64 13.13
C GLY A 241 10.85 -16.46 13.12
N HIS A 242 12.00 -15.82 12.92
CA HIS A 242 13.31 -16.46 12.80
C HIS A 242 13.95 -16.67 14.17
N LEU A 243 13.40 -17.63 14.93
CA LEU A 243 13.82 -17.91 16.30
C LEU A 243 15.33 -18.18 16.41
N GLU A 244 15.91 -18.97 15.51
CA GLU A 244 17.35 -19.27 15.52
C GLU A 244 18.23 -18.02 15.38
N ILE A 245 17.78 -17.03 14.59
CA ILE A 245 18.48 -15.76 14.44
C ILE A 245 18.35 -14.93 15.70
N LEU A 246 17.14 -14.89 16.29
CA LEU A 246 16.90 -14.16 17.52
C LEU A 246 17.75 -14.73 18.68
N MET A 247 17.80 -16.06 18.81
CA MET A 247 18.66 -16.76 19.77
C MET A 247 20.12 -16.36 19.57
N TRP A 248 20.62 -16.51 18.35
CA TRP A 248 22.01 -16.20 18.04
C TRP A 248 22.35 -14.72 18.28
N ALA A 249 21.48 -13.79 17.87
CA ALA A 249 21.67 -12.36 18.08
C ALA A 249 21.74 -12.02 19.58
N HIS A 250 20.81 -12.55 20.38
CA HIS A 250 20.79 -12.35 21.83
C HIS A 250 22.04 -12.92 22.52
N GLU A 251 22.43 -14.16 22.21
CA GLU A 251 23.62 -14.81 22.76
C GLU A 251 24.92 -14.05 22.43
N ASN A 252 24.93 -13.28 21.34
CA ASN A 252 26.07 -12.47 20.91
C ASN A 252 25.97 -11.00 21.34
N GLY A 253 25.01 -10.65 22.21
CA GLY A 253 24.90 -9.32 22.82
C GLY A 253 24.18 -8.27 21.99
N CYS A 254 23.32 -8.68 21.04
CA CYS A 254 22.39 -7.75 20.40
C CYS A 254 21.36 -7.26 21.44
N PRO A 255 21.15 -5.94 21.59
CA PRO A 255 20.13 -5.43 22.49
C PRO A 255 18.74 -5.79 21.98
N TRP A 256 17.77 -5.85 22.89
CA TRP A 256 16.36 -6.01 22.56
C TRP A 256 15.48 -5.16 23.48
N ASN A 257 14.25 -4.90 23.07
CA ASN A 257 13.26 -4.16 23.84
C ASN A 257 11.85 -4.76 23.61
N GLU A 258 10.83 -4.10 24.16
CA GLU A 258 9.43 -4.51 24.14
C GLU A 258 8.90 -4.74 22.71
N LEU A 259 9.48 -4.06 21.71
CA LEU A 259 9.12 -4.23 20.31
C LEU A 259 9.39 -5.65 19.78
N THR A 260 10.35 -6.36 20.39
CA THR A 260 10.65 -7.75 20.02
C THR A 260 9.44 -8.64 20.25
N CYS A 261 8.81 -8.51 21.43
CA CYS A 261 7.60 -9.24 21.77
C CYS A 261 6.39 -8.73 20.96
N SER A 262 6.20 -7.41 20.87
CA SER A 262 5.01 -6.86 20.22
C SER A 262 4.97 -7.10 18.71
N ARG A 263 6.09 -7.06 18.00
CA ARG A 263 6.15 -7.39 16.57
C ARG A 263 5.97 -8.88 16.28
N ALA A 264 6.59 -9.74 17.08
CA ALA A 264 6.35 -11.18 17.00
C ALA A 264 4.88 -11.51 17.27
N ALA A 265 4.26 -10.83 18.25
CA ALA A 265 2.86 -10.96 18.57
C ALA A 265 1.95 -10.51 17.43
N LYS A 266 2.25 -9.37 16.77
CA LYS A 266 1.54 -8.87 15.59
C LYS A 266 1.53 -9.84 14.41
N ARG A 267 2.55 -10.68 14.28
CA ARG A 267 2.68 -11.68 13.22
C ARG A 267 2.32 -13.11 13.67
N GLY A 268 1.84 -13.26 14.91
CA GLY A 268 1.37 -14.54 15.44
C GLY A 268 2.48 -15.53 15.72
N LYS A 269 3.71 -15.07 15.93
CA LYS A 269 4.89 -15.90 16.18
C LYS A 269 4.96 -16.33 17.65
N LEU A 270 3.96 -17.11 18.10
CA LEU A 270 3.81 -17.51 19.51
C LEU A 270 5.09 -18.11 20.11
N GLU A 271 5.75 -19.04 19.41
CA GLU A 271 6.98 -19.67 19.91
C GLU A 271 8.13 -18.68 20.09
N VAL A 272 8.20 -17.63 19.27
CA VAL A 272 9.17 -16.54 19.44
C VAL A 272 8.83 -15.70 20.66
N VAL A 273 7.55 -15.36 20.87
CA VAL A 273 7.13 -14.59 22.06
C VAL A 273 7.41 -15.37 23.34
N LYS A 274 7.11 -16.68 23.36
CA LYS A 274 7.42 -17.58 24.49
C LYS A 274 8.90 -17.55 24.83
N TRP A 275 9.74 -17.84 23.84
CA TRP A 275 11.18 -17.89 24.04
C TRP A 275 11.75 -16.54 24.46
N ALA A 276 11.32 -15.43 23.82
CA ALA A 276 11.78 -14.09 24.18
C ALA A 276 11.42 -13.76 25.63
N ARG A 277 10.20 -14.10 26.06
CA ARG A 277 9.76 -13.88 27.45
C ARG A 277 10.56 -14.71 28.45
N GLU A 278 10.78 -15.99 28.17
CA GLU A 278 11.54 -16.90 29.03
C GLU A 278 13.01 -16.46 29.21
N ASN A 279 13.56 -15.74 28.22
CA ASN A 279 14.92 -15.22 28.26
C ASN A 279 15.00 -13.76 28.76
N GLY A 280 13.91 -13.20 29.30
CA GLY A 280 13.91 -11.89 29.95
C GLY A 280 13.75 -10.70 29.00
N CYS A 281 13.26 -10.90 27.77
CA CYS A 281 12.83 -9.79 26.93
C CYS A 281 11.65 -9.06 27.61
N PRO A 282 11.69 -7.72 27.71
CA PRO A 282 10.60 -6.97 28.28
C PRO A 282 9.36 -7.02 27.37
N TRP A 283 8.20 -6.76 27.96
CA TRP A 283 6.93 -6.61 27.25
C TRP A 283 6.05 -5.58 27.96
N ASP A 284 5.07 -5.05 27.25
CA ASP A 284 4.14 -4.02 27.68
C ASP A 284 2.76 -4.25 27.03
N GLU A 285 1.83 -3.32 27.23
CA GLU A 285 0.47 -3.38 26.70
C GLU A 285 0.44 -3.51 25.17
N ASP A 286 1.49 -3.03 24.50
CA ASP A 286 1.63 -3.13 23.06
C ASP A 286 1.77 -4.56 22.56
N THR A 287 2.24 -5.50 23.40
CA THR A 287 2.30 -6.91 23.03
C THR A 287 0.90 -7.51 22.86
N CYS A 288 0.00 -7.25 23.80
CA CYS A 288 -1.40 -7.66 23.71
C CYS A 288 -2.13 -6.92 22.58
N SER A 289 -1.97 -5.59 22.49
CA SER A 289 -2.66 -4.80 21.46
C SER A 289 -2.21 -5.19 20.05
N SER A 290 -0.93 -5.53 19.86
CA SER A 290 -0.39 -6.00 18.59
C SER A 290 -0.86 -7.41 18.22
N ALA A 291 -0.94 -8.34 19.17
CA ALA A 291 -1.57 -9.65 18.93
C ALA A 291 -3.03 -9.51 18.49
N ALA A 292 -3.75 -8.58 19.12
CA ALA A 292 -5.15 -8.28 18.82
C ALA A 292 -5.30 -7.65 17.43
N ASP A 293 -4.43 -6.72 17.06
CA ASP A 293 -4.33 -6.11 15.73
C ASP A 293 -4.09 -7.14 14.62
N GLY A 294 -3.14 -8.06 14.84
CA GLY A 294 -2.80 -9.11 13.86
C GLY A 294 -3.81 -10.25 13.77
N GLY A 295 -4.84 -10.28 14.62
CA GLY A 295 -5.84 -11.35 14.60
C GLY A 295 -5.37 -12.66 15.25
N HIS A 296 -4.35 -12.61 16.10
CA HIS A 296 -3.69 -13.79 16.66
C HIS A 296 -4.20 -14.14 18.07
N MET A 297 -5.35 -14.81 18.12
CA MET A 297 -6.03 -15.20 19.37
C MET A 297 -5.14 -16.02 20.32
N GLU A 298 -4.47 -17.06 19.82
CA GLU A 298 -3.63 -17.93 20.67
C GLU A 298 -2.48 -17.16 21.31
N THR A 299 -1.85 -16.25 20.57
CA THR A 299 -0.78 -15.41 21.09
C THR A 299 -1.28 -14.43 22.13
N LEU A 300 -2.43 -13.80 21.90
CA LEU A 300 -3.05 -12.90 22.87
C LEU A 300 -3.44 -13.63 24.16
N MET A 301 -4.07 -14.80 24.05
CA MET A 301 -4.44 -15.64 25.20
C MET A 301 -3.20 -15.98 26.02
N TRP A 302 -2.15 -16.50 25.37
CA TRP A 302 -0.93 -16.87 26.05
C TRP A 302 -0.23 -15.67 26.71
N ALA A 303 -0.13 -14.52 26.02
CA ALA A 303 0.47 -13.32 26.59
C ALA A 303 -0.29 -12.84 27.84
N HIS A 304 -1.62 -12.79 27.77
CA HIS A 304 -2.47 -12.42 28.89
C HIS A 304 -2.32 -13.39 30.08
N ASP A 305 -2.39 -14.70 29.83
CA ASP A 305 -2.28 -15.74 30.86
C ASP A 305 -0.92 -15.73 31.57
N ASN A 306 0.12 -15.21 30.91
CA ASN A 306 1.47 -15.09 31.46
C ASN A 306 1.77 -13.69 32.05
N GLY A 307 0.74 -12.85 32.21
CA GLY A 307 0.83 -11.57 32.91
C GLY A 307 1.33 -10.41 32.06
N CYS A 308 1.24 -10.50 30.73
CA CYS A 308 1.40 -9.32 29.87
C CYS A 308 0.26 -8.33 30.16
N PRO A 309 0.56 -7.04 30.42
CA PRO A 309 -0.48 -6.05 30.65
C PRO A 309 -1.28 -5.81 29.35
N TRP A 310 -2.47 -5.26 29.52
CA TRP A 310 -3.32 -4.81 28.42
C TRP A 310 -4.08 -3.55 28.82
N ASN A 311 -4.52 -2.79 27.84
CA ASN A 311 -5.30 -1.56 28.01
C ASN A 311 -6.39 -1.47 26.93
N GLU A 312 -7.07 -0.33 26.86
CA GLU A 312 -8.13 -0.03 25.90
C GLU A 312 -7.68 -0.21 24.44
N ASP A 313 -6.38 -0.06 24.15
CA ASP A 313 -5.82 -0.23 22.81
C ASP A 313 -5.97 -1.66 22.29
N THR A 314 -6.02 -2.65 23.19
CA THR A 314 -6.24 -4.05 22.80
C THR A 314 -7.61 -4.23 22.15
N CYS A 315 -8.65 -3.60 22.71
CA CYS A 315 -9.98 -3.59 22.11
C CYS A 315 -10.02 -2.70 20.86
N ALA A 316 -9.36 -1.53 20.89
CA ALA A 316 -9.35 -0.60 19.75
C ALA A 316 -8.69 -1.21 18.51
N ARG A 317 -7.51 -1.85 18.63
CA ARG A 317 -6.83 -2.48 17.50
C ARG A 317 -7.55 -3.73 16.98
N ALA A 318 -8.16 -4.53 17.87
CA ALA A 318 -9.03 -5.63 17.42
C ALA A 318 -10.22 -5.11 16.59
N ALA A 319 -10.75 -3.94 16.96
CA ALA A 319 -11.85 -3.29 16.26
C ALA A 319 -11.40 -2.66 14.93
N GLU A 320 -10.23 -2.03 14.90
CA GLU A 320 -9.58 -1.48 13.71
C GLU A 320 -9.36 -2.53 12.63
N SER A 321 -8.81 -3.70 12.99
CA SER A 321 -8.48 -4.78 12.06
C SER A 321 -9.62 -5.78 11.83
N GLY A 322 -10.82 -5.53 12.38
CA GLY A 322 -12.01 -6.32 12.07
C GLY A 322 -12.12 -7.67 12.80
N HIS A 323 -11.37 -7.87 13.89
CA HIS A 323 -11.28 -9.12 14.63
C HIS A 323 -12.32 -9.24 15.76
N LEU A 324 -13.60 -9.36 15.39
CA LEU A 324 -14.72 -9.46 16.35
C LEU A 324 -14.57 -10.60 17.38
N GLY A 325 -14.00 -11.74 16.98
CA GLY A 325 -13.77 -12.87 17.89
C GLY A 325 -12.82 -12.51 19.04
N ILE A 326 -11.72 -11.84 18.71
CA ILE A 326 -10.74 -11.34 19.69
C ILE A 326 -11.37 -10.31 20.59
N LEU A 327 -12.10 -9.34 20.02
CA LEU A 327 -12.77 -8.31 20.81
C LEU A 327 -13.76 -8.92 21.83
N LYS A 328 -14.56 -9.90 21.42
CA LYS A 328 -15.47 -10.65 22.32
C LYS A 328 -14.71 -11.33 23.44
N TRP A 329 -13.62 -12.01 23.12
CA TRP A 329 -12.79 -12.70 24.11
C TRP A 329 -12.11 -11.73 25.08
N ALA A 330 -11.53 -10.63 24.59
CA ALA A 330 -10.90 -9.61 25.42
C ALA A 330 -11.90 -8.99 26.41
N ARG A 331 -13.12 -8.70 25.93
CA ARG A 331 -14.19 -8.17 26.79
C ARG A 331 -14.71 -9.19 27.80
N ALA A 332 -14.82 -10.47 27.43
CA ALA A 332 -15.17 -11.54 28.36
C ALA A 332 -14.14 -11.67 29.51
N ASN A 333 -12.87 -11.36 29.23
CA ASN A 333 -11.78 -11.35 30.21
C ASN A 333 -11.53 -9.97 30.85
N ARG A 334 -12.48 -9.04 30.74
CA ARG A 334 -12.45 -7.72 31.39
C ARG A 334 -11.34 -6.77 30.90
N CYS A 335 -10.78 -6.98 29.71
CA CYS A 335 -9.93 -5.98 29.06
C CYS A 335 -10.71 -4.66 28.93
N PRO A 336 -10.18 -3.50 29.38
CA PRO A 336 -10.90 -2.24 29.28
C PRO A 336 -11.11 -1.84 27.81
N TRP A 337 -12.08 -0.95 27.59
CA TRP A 337 -12.35 -0.35 26.29
C TRP A 337 -12.84 1.09 26.47
N ASP A 338 -12.67 1.91 25.45
CA ASP A 338 -13.17 3.27 25.41
C ASP A 338 -13.82 3.57 24.05
N GLY A 339 -14.21 4.82 23.84
CA GLY A 339 -14.86 5.24 22.60
C GLY A 339 -14.01 5.06 21.34
N ARG A 340 -12.68 4.86 21.47
CA ARG A 340 -11.81 4.56 20.31
C ARG A 340 -12.12 3.21 19.71
N THR A 341 -12.52 2.22 20.50
CA THR A 341 -12.99 0.92 19.98
C THR A 341 -14.14 1.11 18.98
N PHE A 342 -15.01 2.07 19.28
CA PHE A 342 -16.11 2.43 18.39
C PHE A 342 -15.61 3.23 17.17
N ASP A 343 -14.77 4.25 17.37
CA ASP A 343 -14.25 5.08 16.28
C ASP A 343 -13.42 4.27 15.25
N GLU A 344 -12.57 3.33 15.69
CA GLU A 344 -11.72 2.55 14.79
C GLU A 344 -12.52 1.55 13.94
N ALA A 345 -13.53 0.89 14.53
CA ALA A 345 -14.41 0.03 13.74
C ALA A 345 -15.25 0.83 12.74
N ALA A 346 -15.57 2.10 13.04
CA ALA A 346 -16.31 2.98 12.15
C ALA A 346 -15.47 3.40 10.94
N ALA A 347 -14.26 3.88 11.18
CA ALA A 347 -13.33 4.32 10.14
C ALA A 347 -13.00 3.21 9.13
N ASN A 348 -12.92 1.96 9.61
CA ASN A 348 -12.58 0.79 8.78
C ASN A 348 -13.81 0.03 8.26
N GLY A 349 -15.04 0.50 8.53
CA GLY A 349 -16.27 -0.10 8.01
C GLY A 349 -16.65 -1.45 8.63
N HIS A 350 -16.17 -1.74 9.84
CA HIS A 350 -16.44 -2.99 10.56
C HIS A 350 -17.77 -2.97 11.32
N PHE A 351 -18.90 -2.89 10.60
CA PHE A 351 -20.25 -2.72 11.17
C PHE A 351 -20.68 -3.81 12.14
N GLY A 352 -20.24 -5.05 11.93
CA GLY A 352 -20.52 -6.15 12.86
C GLY A 352 -19.92 -5.88 14.25
N ILE A 353 -18.73 -5.28 14.29
CA ILE A 353 -18.05 -4.87 15.52
C ILE A 353 -18.76 -3.69 16.15
N LEU A 354 -19.10 -2.65 15.38
CA LEU A 354 -19.82 -1.47 15.89
C LEU A 354 -21.13 -1.83 16.57
N ARG A 355 -21.93 -2.66 15.89
CA ARG A 355 -23.22 -3.10 16.42
C ARG A 355 -23.02 -3.88 17.72
N TRP A 356 -22.09 -4.84 17.72
CA TRP A 356 -21.81 -5.63 18.91
C TRP A 356 -21.27 -4.76 20.06
N ALA A 357 -20.33 -3.86 19.79
CA ALA A 357 -19.76 -2.95 20.78
C ALA A 357 -20.84 -2.04 21.39
N HIS A 358 -21.72 -1.47 20.57
CA HIS A 358 -22.86 -0.67 21.04
C HIS A 358 -23.83 -1.49 21.90
N GLU A 359 -24.23 -2.67 21.43
CA GLU A 359 -25.14 -3.57 22.16
C GLU A 359 -24.55 -4.05 23.51
N ASN A 360 -23.22 -4.01 23.67
CA ASN A 360 -22.52 -4.40 24.88
C ASN A 360 -22.04 -3.20 25.73
N GLY A 361 -22.50 -1.98 25.42
CA GLY A 361 -22.29 -0.79 26.25
C GLY A 361 -20.95 -0.08 26.04
N CYS A 362 -20.31 -0.25 24.88
CA CYS A 362 -19.16 0.58 24.51
C CYS A 362 -19.62 2.03 24.39
N PRO A 363 -18.94 3.00 25.03
CA PRO A 363 -19.29 4.40 24.87
C PRO A 363 -19.08 4.83 23.42
N TRP A 364 -19.87 5.81 22.99
CA TRP A 364 -19.62 6.51 21.73
C TRP A 364 -18.27 7.21 21.78
N GLY A 365 -17.52 7.16 20.69
CA GLY A 365 -16.30 7.93 20.56
C GLY A 365 -16.56 9.42 20.55
N ALA A 366 -15.75 10.18 21.29
CA ALA A 366 -15.82 11.65 21.32
C ALA A 366 -15.50 12.28 19.95
N ARG A 367 -14.84 11.53 19.07
CA ARG A 367 -14.53 11.93 17.68
C ARG A 367 -15.50 11.39 16.66
N SER A 368 -16.57 10.70 17.09
CA SER A 368 -17.44 9.94 16.21
C SER A 368 -17.98 10.80 15.06
N ARG A 369 -17.35 10.62 13.89
CA ARG A 369 -17.80 11.10 12.60
C ARG A 369 -18.61 10.02 11.90
N LEU A 370 -19.20 9.09 12.67
CA LEU A 370 -19.83 7.87 12.18
C LEU A 370 -20.77 8.10 11.00
N CYS A 371 -21.68 9.07 11.12
CA CYS A 371 -22.60 9.38 10.04
C CYS A 371 -21.86 9.91 8.79
N SER A 372 -20.83 10.73 8.97
CA SER A 372 -20.00 11.27 7.88
C SER A 372 -19.13 10.19 7.23
N ASP A 373 -18.50 9.31 8.00
CA ASP A 373 -17.65 8.23 7.48
C ASP A 373 -18.49 7.16 6.78
N ALA A 374 -19.64 6.78 7.37
CA ALA A 374 -20.61 5.90 6.74
C ALA A 374 -21.15 6.47 5.43
N ALA A 375 -21.33 7.80 5.38
CA ALA A 375 -21.73 8.52 4.19
C ALA A 375 -20.63 8.52 3.12
N PHE A 376 -19.37 8.81 3.49
CA PHE A 376 -18.22 8.84 2.60
C PHE A 376 -17.95 7.50 1.91
N HIS A 377 -18.11 6.39 2.64
CA HIS A 377 -17.78 5.04 2.14
C HIS A 377 -18.98 4.26 1.57
N GLY A 378 -20.18 4.85 1.54
CA GLY A 378 -21.31 4.25 0.82
C GLY A 378 -22.17 3.28 1.63
N TYR A 379 -22.15 3.38 2.96
CA TYR A 379 -22.79 2.42 3.86
C TYR A 379 -24.21 2.82 4.32
N LEU A 380 -25.16 2.90 3.37
CA LEU A 380 -26.54 3.36 3.63
C LEU A 380 -27.27 2.60 4.75
N GLY A 381 -27.18 1.27 4.76
CA GLY A 381 -27.87 0.44 5.77
C GLY A 381 -27.37 0.73 7.18
N PHE A 382 -26.08 1.01 7.31
CA PHE A 382 -25.46 1.36 8.58
C PHE A 382 -25.77 2.80 8.99
N LEU A 383 -25.76 3.75 8.06
CA LEU A 383 -26.18 5.12 8.34
C LEU A 383 -27.61 5.18 8.89
N LYS A 384 -28.54 4.38 8.33
CA LYS A 384 -29.90 4.20 8.84
C LYS A 384 -29.91 3.70 10.29
N TRP A 385 -29.09 2.69 10.58
CA TRP A 385 -28.94 2.15 11.93
C TRP A 385 -28.36 3.19 12.90
N ALA A 386 -27.30 3.92 12.50
CA ALA A 386 -26.68 4.95 13.32
C ALA A 386 -27.68 6.05 13.70
N ARG A 387 -28.49 6.51 12.73
CA ARG A 387 -29.55 7.49 12.95
C ARG A 387 -30.65 6.99 13.87
N LYS A 388 -31.07 5.72 13.72
CA LYS A 388 -32.04 5.09 14.62
C LYS A 388 -31.54 5.04 16.07
N ASN A 389 -30.24 4.91 16.29
CA ASN A 389 -29.62 4.87 17.61
C ASN A 389 -29.15 6.24 18.12
N GLY A 390 -29.63 7.34 17.51
CA GLY A 390 -29.41 8.70 18.02
C GLY A 390 -28.06 9.32 17.65
N CYS A 391 -27.29 8.75 16.71
CA CYS A 391 -26.05 9.35 16.25
C CYS A 391 -26.34 10.73 15.61
N PRO A 392 -25.73 11.83 16.10
CA PRO A 392 -25.91 13.14 15.51
C PRO A 392 -25.34 13.17 14.09
N TRP A 393 -25.91 14.06 13.28
CA TRP A 393 -25.39 14.40 11.95
C TRP A 393 -25.50 15.90 11.74
N ASP A 394 -24.72 16.41 10.81
CA ASP A 394 -24.70 17.81 10.38
C ASP A 394 -24.43 17.87 8.87
N SER A 395 -24.20 19.08 8.35
CA SER A 395 -23.95 19.29 6.92
C SER A 395 -22.73 18.56 6.39
N ARG A 396 -21.78 18.15 7.26
CA ARG A 396 -20.66 17.31 6.88
C ARG A 396 -21.12 15.96 6.37
N THR A 397 -22.18 15.37 6.94
CA THR A 397 -22.66 14.05 6.51
C THR A 397 -23.14 14.07 5.06
N CYS A 398 -23.90 15.10 4.69
CA CYS A 398 -24.33 15.28 3.31
C CYS A 398 -23.15 15.62 2.39
N ARG A 399 -22.21 16.47 2.83
CA ARG A 399 -20.98 16.76 2.09
C ARG A 399 -20.15 15.50 1.80
N GLU A 400 -19.93 14.65 2.80
CA GLU A 400 -19.15 13.41 2.65
C GLU A 400 -19.85 12.39 1.75
N ALA A 401 -21.18 12.24 1.85
CA ALA A 401 -21.96 11.41 0.91
C ALA A 401 -21.78 11.88 -0.54
N ALA A 402 -21.76 13.20 -0.73
CA ALA A 402 -21.60 13.82 -2.04
C ALA A 402 -20.16 13.70 -2.56
N SER A 403 -19.15 13.85 -1.69
CA SER A 403 -17.72 13.63 -1.97
C SER A 403 -17.41 12.18 -2.37
N GLY A 404 -18.07 11.20 -1.72
CA GLY A 404 -17.99 9.78 -2.06
C GLY A 404 -18.81 9.37 -3.30
N GLY A 405 -19.56 10.29 -3.92
CA GLY A 405 -20.41 9.99 -5.09
C GLY A 405 -21.63 9.12 -4.77
N HIS A 406 -22.04 9.03 -3.50
CA HIS A 406 -23.07 8.11 -3.03
C HIS A 406 -24.47 8.72 -3.09
N LEU A 407 -25.00 8.91 -4.30
CA LEU A 407 -26.30 9.57 -4.56
C LEU A 407 -27.46 9.02 -3.69
N LYS A 408 -27.56 7.70 -3.53
CA LYS A 408 -28.62 7.07 -2.71
C LYS A 408 -28.54 7.45 -1.23
N ILE A 409 -27.33 7.67 -0.71
CA ILE A 409 -27.13 8.12 0.67
C ILE A 409 -27.49 9.58 0.80
N LEU A 410 -27.11 10.39 -0.19
CA LEU A 410 -27.41 11.81 -0.20
C LEU A 410 -28.92 12.08 -0.29
N GLN A 411 -29.62 11.36 -1.17
CA GLN A 411 -31.08 11.31 -1.27
C GLN A 411 -31.71 10.99 0.09
N TRP A 412 -31.33 9.84 0.66
CA TRP A 412 -31.90 9.41 1.92
C TRP A 412 -31.59 10.37 3.08
N SER A 413 -30.37 10.90 3.15
CA SER A 413 -29.96 11.84 4.21
C SER A 413 -30.75 13.15 4.11
N HIS A 414 -30.92 13.68 2.90
CA HIS A 414 -31.70 14.88 2.65
C HIS A 414 -33.18 14.70 3.01
N GLU A 415 -33.80 13.60 2.56
CA GLU A 415 -35.19 13.24 2.91
C GLU A 415 -35.43 13.13 4.41
N ASN A 416 -34.38 12.84 5.18
CA ASN A 416 -34.44 12.69 6.63
C ASN A 416 -33.95 13.93 7.40
N GLY A 417 -33.68 15.05 6.71
CA GLY A 417 -33.38 16.34 7.33
C GLY A 417 -31.90 16.60 7.62
N CYS A 418 -30.97 15.91 6.97
CA CYS A 418 -29.56 16.32 6.94
C CYS A 418 -29.43 17.63 6.15
N SER A 419 -28.77 18.63 6.76
CA SER A 419 -28.52 19.91 6.11
C SER A 419 -27.40 19.81 5.07
N TRP A 420 -27.33 20.78 4.16
CA TRP A 420 -26.23 20.95 3.22
C TRP A 420 -25.91 22.42 3.04
N ASN A 421 -24.75 22.74 2.47
CA ASN A 421 -24.32 24.10 2.19
C ASN A 421 -23.49 24.14 0.89
N GLU A 422 -22.94 25.31 0.55
CA GLU A 422 -22.19 25.56 -0.69
C GLU A 422 -20.99 24.64 -0.85
N GLU A 423 -20.43 24.16 0.27
CA GLU A 423 -19.31 23.22 0.28
C GLU A 423 -19.71 21.86 -0.32
N THR A 424 -20.97 21.44 -0.18
CA THR A 424 -21.46 20.19 -0.79
C THR A 424 -21.33 20.23 -2.31
N CYS A 425 -21.78 21.30 -2.96
CA CYS A 425 -21.61 21.47 -4.41
C CYS A 425 -20.14 21.60 -4.79
N ALA A 426 -19.34 22.33 -4.00
CA ALA A 426 -17.92 22.51 -4.27
C ALA A 426 -17.12 21.20 -4.21
N GLU A 427 -17.42 20.31 -3.26
CA GLU A 427 -16.77 19.00 -3.15
C GLU A 427 -17.19 18.06 -4.29
N VAL A 428 -18.47 18.00 -4.62
CA VAL A 428 -18.97 17.21 -5.76
C VAL A 428 -18.27 17.63 -7.06
N ALA A 429 -18.10 18.95 -7.24
CA ALA A 429 -17.40 19.51 -8.38
C ALA A 429 -15.89 19.20 -8.37
N ALA A 430 -15.26 19.21 -7.20
CA ALA A 430 -13.85 18.83 -7.03
C ALA A 430 -13.57 17.35 -7.35
N LYS A 431 -14.59 16.49 -7.24
CA LYS A 431 -14.49 15.04 -7.45
C LYS A 431 -14.99 14.58 -8.82
N GLY A 432 -15.59 15.46 -9.61
CA GLY A 432 -16.08 15.14 -10.95
C GLY A 432 -17.41 14.38 -10.97
N TRP A 433 -18.20 14.41 -9.89
CA TRP A 433 -19.45 13.66 -9.82
C TRP A 433 -20.63 14.42 -10.47
N LEU A 434 -20.66 14.52 -11.81
CA LEU A 434 -21.66 15.30 -12.55
C LEU A 434 -23.11 14.92 -12.20
N ASP A 435 -23.45 13.62 -12.20
CA ASP A 435 -24.80 13.13 -11.88
C ASP A 435 -25.25 13.56 -10.46
N VAL A 436 -24.32 13.56 -9.52
CA VAL A 436 -24.57 13.99 -8.14
C VAL A 436 -24.75 15.51 -8.10
N LEU A 437 -23.95 16.26 -8.87
CA LEU A 437 -24.05 17.72 -8.94
C LEU A 437 -25.40 18.16 -9.49
N MET A 438 -25.83 17.55 -10.60
CA MET A 438 -27.13 17.77 -11.21
C MET A 438 -28.26 17.54 -10.20
N TRP A 439 -28.18 16.43 -9.45
CA TRP A 439 -29.20 16.10 -8.46
C TRP A 439 -29.21 17.07 -7.28
N VAL A 440 -28.07 17.41 -6.67
CA VAL A 440 -28.06 18.34 -5.52
C VAL A 440 -28.54 19.73 -5.91
N ARG A 441 -28.25 20.17 -7.14
CA ARG A 441 -28.72 21.46 -7.68
C ARG A 441 -30.21 21.46 -7.94
N ALA A 442 -30.74 20.39 -8.53
CA ALA A 442 -32.18 20.23 -8.74
C ALA A 442 -32.98 20.24 -7.41
N ASN A 443 -32.34 19.89 -6.28
CA ASN A 443 -32.95 19.89 -4.95
C ASN A 443 -32.59 21.14 -4.12
N GLY A 444 -31.99 22.17 -4.73
CA GLY A 444 -31.78 23.47 -4.08
C GLY A 444 -30.56 23.57 -3.15
N CYS A 445 -29.57 22.68 -3.29
CA CYS A 445 -28.29 22.87 -2.59
C CYS A 445 -27.60 24.15 -3.08
N PRO A 446 -27.23 25.09 -2.19
CA PRO A 446 -26.59 26.33 -2.60
C PRO A 446 -25.20 26.07 -3.18
N TRP A 447 -24.69 27.02 -3.95
CA TRP A 447 -23.37 26.96 -4.58
C TRP A 447 -22.76 28.37 -4.69
N ASP A 448 -21.45 28.44 -4.79
CA ASP A 448 -20.74 29.69 -5.05
C ASP A 448 -19.55 29.46 -6.00
N SER A 449 -18.72 30.49 -6.18
CA SER A 449 -17.57 30.47 -7.08
C SER A 449 -16.55 29.37 -6.76
N ARG A 450 -16.56 28.79 -5.55
CA ARG A 450 -15.70 27.65 -5.20
C ARG A 450 -16.04 26.42 -6.04
N THR A 451 -17.29 26.24 -6.44
CA THR A 451 -17.74 25.11 -7.28
C THR A 451 -16.98 25.07 -8.60
N ILE A 452 -16.99 26.20 -9.33
CA ILE A 452 -16.24 26.38 -10.58
C ILE A 452 -14.73 26.29 -10.34
N GLN A 453 -14.22 26.92 -9.27
CA GLN A 453 -12.80 26.92 -8.97
C GLN A 453 -12.26 25.51 -8.71
N ARG A 454 -13.01 24.69 -7.96
CA ARG A 454 -12.59 23.33 -7.63
C ARG A 454 -12.71 22.38 -8.81
N ALA A 455 -13.78 22.45 -9.60
CA ALA A 455 -13.87 21.71 -10.87
C ALA A 455 -12.69 22.01 -11.79
N ARG A 456 -12.34 23.30 -11.94
CA ARG A 456 -11.19 23.75 -12.74
C ARG A 456 -9.86 23.23 -12.17
N ASN A 457 -9.62 23.39 -10.87
CA ASN A 457 -8.37 22.95 -10.23
C ASN A 457 -8.18 21.43 -10.32
N ALA A 458 -9.28 20.68 -10.30
CA ALA A 458 -9.27 19.22 -10.39
C ALA A 458 -9.27 18.71 -11.85
N GLY A 459 -9.49 19.57 -12.85
CA GLY A 459 -9.49 19.20 -14.27
C GLY A 459 -10.77 18.52 -14.75
N HIS A 460 -11.91 18.76 -14.10
CA HIS A 460 -13.21 18.19 -14.49
C HIS A 460 -13.96 19.16 -15.42
N GLU A 461 -13.66 19.10 -16.72
CA GLU A 461 -14.18 20.01 -17.74
C GLU A 461 -15.70 19.87 -17.96
N ASP A 462 -16.21 18.65 -17.95
CA ASP A 462 -17.64 18.33 -18.07
C ASP A 462 -18.47 18.97 -16.94
N VAL A 463 -17.98 18.88 -15.71
CA VAL A 463 -18.61 19.49 -14.54
C VAL A 463 -18.49 21.01 -14.59
N LEU A 464 -17.35 21.53 -15.05
CA LEU A 464 -17.13 22.97 -15.21
C LEU A 464 -18.08 23.59 -16.24
N GLU A 465 -18.19 22.98 -17.43
CA GLU A 465 -19.08 23.43 -18.49
C GLU A 465 -20.53 23.41 -18.04
N TRP A 466 -20.96 22.31 -17.41
CA TRP A 466 -22.31 22.19 -16.89
C TRP A 466 -22.60 23.23 -15.80
N ALA A 467 -21.69 23.43 -14.83
CA ALA A 467 -21.89 24.39 -13.76
C ALA A 467 -21.94 25.85 -14.27
N LEU A 468 -21.15 26.19 -15.29
CA LEU A 468 -21.21 27.50 -15.95
C LEU A 468 -22.54 27.70 -16.70
N ALA A 469 -23.00 26.67 -17.42
CA ALA A 469 -24.27 26.71 -18.15
C ALA A 469 -25.49 26.84 -17.22
N ASP A 470 -25.47 26.18 -16.07
CA ASP A 470 -26.55 26.20 -15.07
C ASP A 470 -26.49 27.44 -14.14
N GLY A 471 -25.56 28.38 -14.40
CA GLY A 471 -25.54 29.71 -13.81
C GLY A 471 -24.78 29.83 -12.48
N CYS A 472 -23.78 28.97 -12.23
CA CYS A 472 -22.92 29.10 -11.06
C CYS A 472 -22.12 30.42 -11.12
N PRO A 473 -22.09 31.22 -10.03
CA PRO A 473 -21.45 32.53 -10.06
C PRO A 473 -19.93 32.40 -10.29
N PRO A 474 -19.35 33.10 -11.29
CA PRO A 474 -17.91 33.12 -11.48
C PRO A 474 -17.22 33.89 -10.35
N ASN A 475 -15.97 33.55 -10.07
CA ASN A 475 -15.19 34.22 -9.03
C ASN A 475 -14.96 35.69 -9.43
N GLN A 476 -15.45 36.65 -8.64
CA GLN A 476 -15.33 38.09 -8.92
C GLN A 476 -13.89 38.64 -8.83
N ALA A 477 -12.89 37.79 -8.54
CA ALA A 477 -11.51 38.19 -8.30
C ALA A 477 -10.57 38.22 -9.53
N ASN A 478 -11.04 37.83 -10.73
CA ASN A 478 -10.18 37.75 -11.94
C ASN A 478 -10.69 38.57 -13.13
N PHE A 479 -11.52 39.59 -12.91
CA PHE A 479 -11.84 40.60 -13.93
C PHE A 479 -11.20 41.94 -13.56
N LEU A 480 -9.86 42.01 -13.62
CA LEU A 480 -9.09 43.24 -13.84
C LEU A 480 -7.86 42.94 -14.67
#